data_AF-A0A1F3XAF2-F1
#
_entry.id   AF-A0A1F3XAF2-F1
#
_cell.length_a   1.000
_cell.length_b   1.000
_cell.length_c   1.000
_cell.angle_alpha   90.00
_cell.angle_beta   90.00
_cell.angle_gamma   90.00
#
_symmetry.space_group_name_H-M   'P 1'
#
loop_
_entity.id
_entity.type
_entity.pdbx_description
1 polymer ?
#
loop_
_entity_poly.entity_id
_entity_poly.type
_entity_poly.pdbx_seq_one_letter_code
_entity_poly.pdbx_strand_id
1 'polypeptide(L)' 'MIRNDPELAVMRERVASLEKILEALRKTARPEEWPALSSGYRLEIERMQGEILDYLVQGAPASAAESAV' A
#
# COMPACT_ATOMS: atom_id res chain seq x y z
N MET A 1 4.58 -7.74 6.32
CA MET A 1 5.61 -8.10 5.31
C MET A 1 5.01 -9.14 4.37
N ILE A 2 4.91 -8.78 3.10
CA ILE A 2 4.33 -9.57 1.99
C ILE A 2 5.34 -10.61 1.54
N ARG A 3 4.90 -11.84 1.25
CA ARG A 3 5.78 -12.97 0.89
C ARG A 3 5.53 -13.57 -0.49
N ASN A 4 4.40 -13.24 -1.11
CA ASN A 4 3.95 -13.85 -2.34
C ASN A 4 2.91 -12.95 -3.04
N ASP A 5 2.62 -13.26 -4.31
CA ASP A 5 1.70 -12.48 -5.13
C ASP A 5 0.25 -12.45 -4.60
N PRO A 6 -0.30 -13.54 -4.05
CA PRO A 6 -1.61 -13.48 -3.38
C PRO A 6 -1.64 -12.48 -2.22
N GLU A 7 -0.62 -12.45 -1.35
CA GLU A 7 -0.51 -11.48 -0.27
C GLU A 7 -0.34 -10.05 -0.80
N LEU A 8 0.39 -9.86 -1.91
CA LEU A 8 0.50 -8.58 -2.60
C LEU A 8 -0.87 -8.07 -3.08
N ALA A 9 -1.67 -8.95 -3.69
CA ALA A 9 -3.01 -8.61 -4.15
C ALA A 9 -3.91 -8.17 -2.99
N VAL A 10 -3.91 -8.93 -1.89
CA VAL A 10 -4.67 -8.58 -0.67
C VAL A 10 -4.21 -7.25 -0.09
N MET A 11 -2.90 -6.97 -0.05
CA MET A 11 -2.41 -5.69 0.45
C MET A 11 -2.88 -4.52 -0.42
N ARG A 12 -2.85 -4.66 -1.75
CA ARG A 12 -3.34 -3.64 -2.68
C ARG A 12 -4.83 -3.35 -2.51
N GLU A 13 -5.65 -4.39 -2.33
CA GLU A 13 -7.08 -4.24 -2.07
C GLU A 13 -7.36 -3.50 -0.76
N ARG A 14 -6.55 -3.75 0.28
CA ARG A 14 -6.65 -3.04 1.56
C ARG A 14 -6.30 -1.55 1.42
N VAL A 15 -5.21 -1.23 0.74
CA VAL A 15 -4.83 0.16 0.45
C VAL A 15 -5.96 0.88 -0.28
N ALA A 16 -6.47 0.30 -1.38
CA ALA A 16 -7.56 0.89 -2.16
C ALA A 16 -8.85 1.09 -1.31
N SER A 17 -9.13 0.18 -0.38
CA SER A 17 -10.28 0.30 0.52
C SER A 17 -10.11 1.45 1.52
N LEU A 18 -8.92 1.60 2.11
CA LEU A 18 -8.61 2.70 3.03
C LEU A 18 -8.64 4.05 2.32
N GLU A 19 -8.11 4.13 1.09
CA GLU A 19 -8.18 5.34 0.26
C GLU A 19 -9.63 5.77 -0.01
N LYS A 20 -10.52 4.82 -0.36
CA LYS A 20 -11.95 5.09 -0.55
C LYS A 20 -12.63 5.61 0.72
N ILE A 21 -12.31 5.03 1.88
CA ILE A 21 -12.83 5.52 3.16
C ILE A 21 -12.35 6.94 3.41
N LEU A 22 -11.06 7.20 3.22
CA LEU A 22 -10.48 8.53 3.42
C LEU A 22 -11.08 9.57 2.48
N GLU A 23 -11.33 9.22 1.21
CA GLU A 23 -12.02 10.06 0.24
C GLU A 23 -13.46 10.39 0.68
N ALA A 24 -14.19 9.40 1.19
CA ALA A 24 -15.55 9.60 1.70
C ALA A 24 -15.56 10.52 2.94
N LEU A 25 -14.65 10.29 3.90
CA LEU A 25 -14.53 11.11 5.10
C LEU A 25 -14.17 12.57 4.77
N ARG A 26 -13.31 12.79 3.77
CA ARG A 26 -12.92 14.14 3.34
C ARG A 26 -14.11 15.00 2.91
N LYS A 27 -15.19 14.39 2.42
CA LYS A 27 -16.40 15.09 1.95
C LYS A 27 -17.29 15.57 3.09
N THR A 28 -17.16 14.97 4.29
CA THR A 28 -18.08 15.22 5.42
C THR A 28 -17.37 15.74 6.68
N ALA A 29 -16.05 15.58 6.78
CA ALA A 29 -15.28 16.01 7.94
C ALA A 29 -15.20 17.54 8.06
N ARG A 30 -15.25 18.04 9.29
CA ARG A 30 -14.95 19.44 9.59
C ARG A 30 -13.46 19.71 9.42
N PRO A 31 -13.05 20.89 8.89
CA PRO A 31 -11.64 21.21 8.69
C PRO A 31 -10.77 21.06 9.96
N GLU A 32 -11.31 21.46 11.12
CA GLU A 32 -10.63 21.38 12.41
C GLU A 32 -10.41 19.94 12.92
N GLU A 33 -11.25 18.99 12.51
CA GLU A 33 -11.15 17.58 12.89
C GLU A 33 -10.32 16.76 11.90
N TRP A 34 -10.17 17.27 10.67
CA TRP A 34 -9.56 16.54 9.58
C TRP A 34 -8.14 16.01 9.88
N PRO A 35 -7.21 16.77 10.51
CA PRO A 35 -5.89 16.24 10.83
C PRO A 35 -5.94 15.03 11.77
N ALA A 36 -6.81 15.07 12.78
CA ALA A 36 -6.96 13.97 13.73
C ALA A 36 -7.64 12.75 13.08
N LEU A 37 -8.68 12.97 12.28
CA LEU A 37 -9.42 11.92 11.57
C LEU A 37 -8.60 11.23 10.48
N SER A 38 -7.78 11.98 9.74
CA SER A 38 -7.05 11.46 8.57
C SER A 38 -5.68 10.87 8.89
N SER A 39 -5.04 11.29 9.98
CA SER A 39 -3.64 10.93 10.27
C SER A 39 -3.41 9.42 10.42
N GLY A 40 -4.33 8.70 11.06
CA GLY A 40 -4.25 7.24 11.20
C GLY A 40 -4.35 6.51 9.85
N TYR A 41 -5.30 6.91 9.00
CA TYR A 41 -5.43 6.35 7.65
C TYR A 41 -4.20 6.61 6.80
N ARG A 42 -3.68 7.84 6.83
CA ARG A 42 -2.46 8.20 6.09
C ARG A 42 -1.29 7.33 6.51
N LEU A 43 -1.03 7.21 7.82
CA LEU A 43 0.10 6.43 8.34
C LEU A 43 0.01 4.96 7.93
N GLU A 44 -1.19 4.37 8.01
CA GLU A 44 -1.39 2.97 7.64
C GLU A 44 -1.25 2.73 6.14
N ILE A 45 -1.76 3.64 5.30
CA ILE A 45 -1.58 3.60 3.84
C ILE A 45 -0.09 3.69 3.49
N GLU A 46 0.64 4.65 4.07
CA GLU A 46 2.09 4.81 3.84
C GLU A 46 2.86 3.54 4.24
N ARG A 47 2.52 2.94 5.39
CA ARG A 47 3.12 1.68 5.86
C ARG A 47 2.86 0.52 4.89
N MET A 48 1.61 0.33 4.45
CA MET A 48 1.25 -0.75 3.51
C MET A 48 1.88 -0.54 2.13
N GLN A 49 1.91 0.70 1.63
CA GLN A 49 2.59 1.04 0.37
C GLN A 49 4.09 0.75 0.44
N GLY A 50 4.73 1.03 1.59
CA GLY A 50 6.12 0.63 1.84
C GLY A 50 6.32 -0.87 1.68
N GLU A 51 5.49 -1.70 2.32
CA GLU A 51 5.59 -3.17 2.18
C GLU A 51 5.36 -3.66 0.75
N ILE A 52 4.45 -3.02 0.01
CA ILE A 52 4.21 -3.32 -1.41
C ILE A 52 5.47 -3.02 -2.22
N LEU A 53 6.08 -1.86 -2.02
CA LEU A 53 7.28 -1.46 -2.74
C LEU A 53 8.45 -2.38 -2.39
N ASP A 54 8.66 -2.67 -1.11
CA ASP A 54 9.71 -3.59 -0.65
C ASP A 54 9.58 -4.96 -1.33
N TYR A 55 8.36 -5.51 -1.43
CA TYR A 55 8.12 -6.77 -2.13
C TYR A 55 8.41 -6.68 -3.64
N LEU A 56 7.95 -5.62 -4.30
CA LEU A 56 8.10 -5.46 -5.75
C LEU A 56 9.55 -5.27 -6.20
N VAL A 57 10.41 -4.73 -5.33
CA VAL A 57 11.85 -4.57 -5.61
C VAL A 57 12.68 -5.75 -5.08
N GLN A 58 12.05 -6.71 -4.39
CA GLN A 58 12.73 -7.88 -3.87
C GLN A 58 13.03 -8.88 -5.01
N GLY A 59 14.32 -9.06 -5.30
CA GLY A 59 14.80 -9.96 -6.34
C GLY A 59 14.65 -9.33 -7.73
N ALA A 60 15.74 -8.80 -8.27
CA ALA A 60 15.77 -8.44 -9.69
C ALA A 60 15.39 -9.68 -10.52
N PRO A 61 14.58 -9.56 -11.58
CA PRO A 61 14.34 -10.68 -12.48
C PRO A 61 15.70 -11.20 -12.93
N ALA A 62 15.98 -12.48 -12.68
CA ALA A 62 17.21 -13.11 -13.12
C ALA A 62 17.38 -12.79 -14.61
N SER A 63 18.52 -12.22 -14.98
CA SER A 63 18.74 -11.89 -16.37
C SER A 63 18.60 -13.20 -17.16
N ALA A 64 17.88 -13.16 -18.29
CA ALA A 64 17.72 -14.34 -19.14
C ALA A 64 19.07 -14.93 -19.62
N ALA A 65 20.19 -14.25 -19.38
CA ALA A 65 21.53 -14.71 -19.68
C ALA A 65 22.13 -15.67 -18.64
N GLU A 66 21.57 -15.78 -17.43
CA GLU A 66 22.14 -16.63 -16.35
C GLU A 66 21.58 -18.06 -16.33
N SER A 67 20.54 -18.35 -17.11
CA SER A 67 19.96 -19.71 -17.25
C SER A 67 20.58 -20.53 -18.38
N ALA A 68 21.67 -20.05 -19.00
CA ALA A 68 22.30 -20.67 -20.17
C ALA A 68 23.80 -21.00 -19.97
N VAL A 69 24.18 -21.46 -18.77
CA VAL A 69 25.53 -21.98 -18.47
C VAL A 69 25.45 -23.39 -17.90
#